data_AF-A0A3D5UV62-F1
#
_entry.id   AF-A0A3D5UV62-F1
#
_cell.length_a   1.000
_cell.length_b   1.000
_cell.length_c   1.000
_cell.angle_alpha   90.00
_cell.angle_beta   90.00
_cell.angle_gamma   90.00
#
_symmetry.space_group_name_H-M   'P 1'
#
loop_
_entity.id
_entity.type
_entity.pdbx_description
1 polymer ?
#
loop_
_entity_poly.entity_id
_entity_poly.type
_entity_poly.pdbx_seq_one_letter_code
_entity_poly.pdbx_strand_id
1 'polypeptide(L)'
;MLHFDRWKIVLIYILCIAGLVYTAPNFVPKSQLEDIPGWLPNQQINLGLDLRGGSYLLLGLETDALVRERLQDLVGEVRSTLRDEGIPYTGLGIHGGNVVVNITNAGDAEKAEEAIEALSSIVSGNQFSTLPERDLLIEAEGQTISISLSDAAKRARVQSAVQQSIEIVRRRIDELG
;
A
#
# COMPACT_ATOMS: atom_id res chain seq x y z
N MET A 1 -53.91 -39.39 -1.12
CA MET A 1 -52.67 -40.07 -0.71
C MET A 1 -51.77 -40.19 -1.94
N LEU A 2 -50.66 -39.47 -1.99
CA LEU A 2 -49.70 -39.56 -3.10
C LEU A 2 -49.14 -40.99 -3.18
N HIS A 3 -49.55 -41.74 -4.20
CA HIS A 3 -48.98 -43.05 -4.51
C HIS A 3 -47.87 -42.83 -5.54
N PHE A 4 -46.64 -43.15 -5.17
CA PHE A 4 -45.49 -43.11 -6.08
C PHE A 4 -45.20 -44.51 -6.59
N ASP A 5 -44.90 -44.61 -7.89
CA ASP A 5 -44.47 -45.87 -8.49
C ASP A 5 -43.16 -46.35 -7.84
N ARG A 6 -43.07 -47.64 -7.53
CA ARG A 6 -41.92 -48.24 -6.82
C ARG A 6 -40.57 -47.96 -7.50
N TRP A 7 -40.55 -47.84 -8.83
CA TRP A 7 -39.32 -47.52 -9.57
C TRP A 7 -38.81 -46.09 -9.30
N LYS A 8 -39.72 -45.12 -9.10
CA LYS A 8 -39.36 -43.74 -8.72
C LYS A 8 -38.75 -43.70 -7.33
N ILE A 9 -39.32 -44.49 -6.40
CA ILE A 9 -38.80 -44.63 -5.04
C ILE A 9 -37.38 -45.20 -5.06
N VAL A 10 -37.15 -46.27 -5.84
CA VAL A 10 -35.81 -46.87 -5.99
C VAL A 10 -34.81 -45.87 -6.59
N LEU A 11 -35.22 -45.10 -7.61
CA LEU A 11 -34.37 -44.09 -8.23
C LEU A 11 -33.96 -42.99 -7.24
N ILE A 12 -34.90 -42.52 -6.42
CA ILE A 12 -34.63 -41.53 -5.37
C ILE A 12 -33.58 -42.06 -4.38
N TYR A 13 -33.73 -43.31 -3.91
CA TYR A 13 -32.76 -43.90 -2.99
C TYR A 13 -31.36 -44.03 -3.61
N ILE A 14 -31.28 -44.46 -4.87
CA ILE A 14 -30.02 -44.54 -5.60
C ILE A 14 -29.34 -43.17 -5.68
N LEU A 15 -30.10 -42.12 -6.00
CA LEU A 15 -29.57 -40.76 -6.09
C LEU A 15 -29.07 -40.25 -4.74
N CYS A 16 -29.82 -40.49 -3.66
CA CYS A 16 -29.41 -40.11 -2.30
C CYS A 16 -28.13 -40.84 -1.87
N ILE A 17 -28.03 -42.15 -2.13
CA ILE A 17 -26.85 -42.95 -1.80
C ILE A 17 -25.65 -42.48 -2.63
N ALA A 18 -25.83 -42.23 -3.93
CA ALA A 18 -24.76 -41.69 -4.77
C ALA A 18 -24.25 -40.34 -4.27
N GLY A 19 -25.14 -39.43 -3.85
CA GLY A 19 -24.76 -38.16 -3.23
C GLY A 19 -23.93 -38.34 -1.96
N LEU A 20 -24.35 -39.23 -1.06
CA LEU A 20 -23.59 -39.54 0.15
C LEU A 20 -22.18 -40.07 -0.18
N VAL A 21 -22.08 -41.01 -1.12
CA VAL A 21 -20.80 -41.60 -1.54
C VAL A 21 -19.86 -40.54 -2.12
N TYR A 22 -20.36 -39.61 -2.94
CA TYR A 22 -19.55 -38.54 -3.52
C TYR A 22 -19.14 -37.46 -2.51
N THR A 23 -19.91 -37.24 -1.45
CA THR A 23 -19.58 -36.24 -0.40
C THR A 23 -18.68 -36.79 0.70
N ALA A 24 -18.69 -38.10 0.94
CA ALA A 24 -17.94 -38.77 1.99
C ALA A 24 -16.42 -38.43 2.05
N PRO A 25 -15.69 -38.26 0.92
CA PRO A 25 -14.27 -37.93 0.96
C PRO A 25 -13.95 -36.61 1.67
N ASN A 26 -14.89 -35.67 1.76
CA ASN A 26 -14.69 -34.37 2.42
C ASN A 26 -14.58 -34.48 3.95
N PHE A 27 -15.02 -35.60 4.56
CA PHE A 27 -14.97 -35.83 6.01
C PHE A 27 -13.75 -36.65 6.46
N VAL A 28 -12.94 -37.14 5.52
CA VAL A 28 -11.80 -38.03 5.79
C VAL A 28 -10.49 -37.26 5.53
N PRO A 29 -9.45 -37.40 6.38
CA PRO A 29 -8.15 -36.80 6.11
C PRO A 29 -7.51 -37.33 4.81
N LYS A 30 -6.80 -36.47 4.06
CA LYS A 30 -6.18 -36.83 2.77
C LYS A 30 -5.27 -38.06 2.83
N SER A 31 -4.57 -38.26 3.95
CA SER A 31 -3.69 -39.41 4.16
C SER A 31 -4.39 -40.77 4.14
N GLN A 32 -5.69 -40.83 4.41
CA GLN A 32 -6.48 -42.07 4.37
C GLN A 32 -7.22 -42.27 3.04
N LEU A 33 -7.28 -41.23 2.20
CA LEU A 33 -7.92 -41.29 0.89
C LEU A 33 -6.99 -41.89 -0.19
N GLU A 34 -5.68 -41.80 0.01
CA GLU A 34 -4.67 -42.36 -0.92
C GLU A 34 -4.70 -43.89 -0.98
N ASP A 35 -5.16 -44.55 0.09
CA ASP A 35 -5.29 -46.01 0.19
C ASP A 35 -6.63 -46.56 -0.36
N ILE A 36 -7.54 -45.68 -0.82
CA ILE A 36 -8.84 -46.08 -1.34
C ILE A 36 -8.71 -46.47 -2.82
N PRO A 37 -9.29 -47.61 -3.24
CA PRO A 37 -9.17 -48.06 -4.62
C PRO A 37 -9.83 -47.08 -5.59
N GLY A 38 -9.18 -46.83 -6.74
CA GLY A 38 -9.50 -45.74 -7.67
C GLY A 38 -10.87 -45.79 -8.38
N TRP A 39 -11.73 -46.75 -8.04
CA TRP A 39 -13.13 -46.81 -8.48
C TRP A 39 -14.09 -46.08 -7.52
N LEU A 40 -13.64 -45.72 -6.31
CA LEU A 40 -14.36 -44.86 -5.38
C LEU A 40 -13.97 -43.38 -5.61
N PRO A 41 -14.89 -42.41 -5.42
CA PRO A 41 -14.52 -41.00 -5.47
C PRO A 41 -13.53 -40.69 -4.34
N ASN A 42 -12.34 -40.23 -4.70
CA ASN A 42 -11.26 -39.87 -3.78
C ASN A 42 -10.91 -38.37 -3.82
N GLN A 43 -11.62 -37.60 -4.65
CA GLN A 43 -11.40 -36.16 -4.77
C GLN A 43 -12.21 -35.41 -3.70
N GLN A 44 -11.50 -34.63 -2.91
CA GLN A 44 -12.10 -33.62 -2.04
C GLN A 44 -12.40 -32.35 -2.82
N ILE A 45 -13.38 -31.59 -2.35
CA ILE A 45 -13.61 -30.24 -2.87
C ILE A 45 -12.37 -29.40 -2.55
N ASN A 46 -11.87 -28.63 -3.52
CA ASN A 46 -10.81 -27.68 -3.28
C ASN A 46 -11.34 -26.56 -2.37
N LEU A 47 -10.94 -26.59 -1.10
CA LEU A 47 -11.20 -25.48 -0.18
C LEU A 47 -10.45 -24.24 -0.68
N GLY A 48 -11.13 -23.10 -0.75
CA GLY A 48 -10.51 -21.79 -1.01
C GLY A 48 -9.55 -21.36 0.10
N LEU A 49 -8.77 -20.30 -0.15
CA LEU A 49 -7.75 -19.81 0.78
C LEU A 49 -8.32 -19.46 2.16
N ASP A 50 -9.53 -18.89 2.19
CA ASP A 50 -10.25 -18.51 3.41
C ASP A 50 -10.50 -19.70 4.36
N LEU A 51 -10.75 -20.90 3.80
CA LEU A 51 -11.06 -22.11 4.57
C LEU A 51 -9.83 -22.97 4.89
N ARG A 52 -8.66 -22.65 4.33
CA ARG A 52 -7.39 -23.39 4.59
C ARG A 52 -6.51 -22.75 5.67
N GLY A 53 -6.95 -21.62 6.24
CA GLY A 53 -6.12 -20.77 7.09
C GLY A 53 -5.17 -19.95 6.22
N GLY A 54 -5.31 -18.62 6.26
CA GLY A 54 -4.64 -17.71 5.33
C GLY A 54 -3.10 -17.68 5.42
N SER A 55 -2.48 -17.01 4.46
CA SER A 55 -1.03 -16.72 4.47
C SER A 55 -0.71 -15.46 5.27
N TYR A 56 0.34 -15.49 6.10
CA TYR A 56 0.87 -14.30 6.77
C TYR A 56 2.07 -13.76 6.00
N LEU A 57 1.99 -12.51 5.51
CA LEU A 57 3.08 -11.83 4.79
C LEU A 57 3.71 -10.77 5.68
N LEU A 58 5.02 -10.86 5.88
CA LEU A 58 5.82 -9.80 6.49
C LEU A 58 6.40 -8.92 5.39
N LEU A 59 6.01 -7.65 5.35
CA LEU A 59 6.48 -6.67 4.39
C LEU A 59 7.29 -5.58 5.11
N GLY A 60 8.53 -5.38 4.68
CA GLY A 60 9.39 -4.28 5.11
C GLY A 60 9.43 -3.17 4.07
N LEU A 61 9.49 -1.92 4.52
CA LEU A 61 9.64 -0.74 3.68
C LEU A 61 10.95 -0.03 4.02
N GLU A 62 11.69 0.38 3.00
CA GLU A 62 12.92 1.14 3.18
C GLU A 62 12.60 2.65 3.29
N THR A 63 12.49 3.12 4.54
CA THR A 63 12.07 4.50 4.84
C THR A 63 13.02 5.55 4.27
N ASP A 64 14.32 5.26 4.23
CA ASP A 64 15.33 6.19 3.73
C ASP A 64 15.21 6.42 2.22
N ALA A 65 14.79 5.39 1.47
CA ALA A 65 14.51 5.50 0.06
C ALA A 65 13.31 6.42 -0.20
N LEU A 66 12.24 6.28 0.59
CA LEU A 66 11.05 7.14 0.50
C LEU A 66 11.36 8.61 0.78
N VAL A 67 12.17 8.89 1.80
CA VAL A 67 12.58 10.26 2.13
C VAL A 67 13.43 10.84 1.01
N ARG A 68 14.38 10.07 0.47
CA ARG A 68 15.23 10.50 -0.64
C ARG A 68 14.43 10.79 -1.91
N GLU A 69 13.47 9.94 -2.25
CA GLU A 69 12.54 10.16 -3.36
C GLU A 69 11.74 11.45 -3.16
N ARG A 70 11.17 11.68 -1.97
CA ARG A 70 10.45 12.93 -1.68
C ARG A 70 11.33 14.17 -1.82
N LEU A 71 12.60 14.11 -1.39
CA LEU A 71 13.54 15.22 -1.57
C LEU A 71 13.86 15.45 -3.05
N GLN A 72 13.93 14.41 -3.88
CA GLN A 72 14.12 14.54 -5.32
C GLN A 72 12.90 15.18 -5.99
N ASP A 73 11.70 14.78 -5.60
CA ASP A 73 10.46 15.41 -6.06
C ASP A 73 10.42 16.88 -5.67
N LEU A 74 10.80 17.19 -4.43
CA LEU A 74 10.86 18.56 -3.92
C LEU A 74 11.86 19.43 -4.68
N VAL A 75 13.03 18.89 -5.08
CA VAL A 75 13.96 19.58 -5.99
C VAL A 75 13.26 19.93 -7.31
N GLY A 76 12.45 19.01 -7.84
CA GLY A 76 11.65 19.25 -9.05
C GLY A 76 10.59 20.34 -8.87
N GLU A 77 9.86 20.32 -7.75
CA GLU A 77 8.85 21.32 -7.37
C GLU A 77 9.49 22.71 -7.25
N VAL A 78 10.55 22.84 -6.44
CA VAL A 78 11.30 24.10 -6.24
C VAL A 78 11.85 24.62 -7.57
N ARG A 79 12.38 23.73 -8.42
CA ARG A 79 12.86 24.09 -9.76
C ARG A 79 11.76 24.71 -10.61
N SER A 80 10.57 24.12 -10.62
CA SER A 80 9.43 24.62 -11.39
C SER A 80 9.00 25.97 -10.86
N THR A 81 8.75 26.08 -9.55
CA THR A 81 8.28 27.31 -8.90
C THR A 81 9.21 28.49 -9.14
N LEU A 82 10.51 28.32 -8.92
CA LEU A 82 11.48 29.40 -9.15
C LEU A 82 11.57 29.79 -10.63
N ARG A 83 11.38 28.84 -11.55
CA ARG A 83 11.37 29.11 -13.00
C ARG A 83 10.11 29.85 -13.42
N ASP A 84 8.96 29.49 -12.85
CA ASP A 84 7.67 30.12 -13.15
C ASP A 84 7.63 31.58 -12.67
N GLU A 85 8.26 31.86 -11.52
CA GLU A 85 8.48 33.23 -11.00
C GLU A 85 9.66 33.97 -11.67
N GLY A 86 10.40 33.33 -12.57
CA GLY A 86 11.51 33.93 -13.31
C GLY A 86 12.74 34.25 -12.45
N ILE A 87 12.90 33.59 -11.31
CA ILE A 87 13.97 33.84 -10.33
C ILE A 87 15.24 33.06 -10.74
N PRO A 88 16.39 33.73 -10.98
CA PRO A 88 17.63 33.05 -11.31
C PRO A 88 18.27 32.40 -10.08
N TYR A 89 18.51 31.09 -10.13
CA TYR A 89 19.13 30.32 -9.04
C TYR A 89 20.31 29.47 -9.54
N THR A 90 21.16 29.07 -8.59
CA THR A 90 22.33 28.22 -8.81
C THR A 90 22.42 27.16 -7.71
N GLY A 91 23.05 26.02 -8.00
CA GLY A 91 23.38 25.02 -6.99
C GLY A 91 22.17 24.28 -6.39
N LEU A 92 21.03 24.26 -7.09
CA LEU A 92 19.85 23.51 -6.64
C LEU A 92 20.13 22.01 -6.59
N GLY A 93 20.07 21.42 -5.39
CA GLY A 93 20.34 20.01 -5.19
C GLY A 93 20.07 19.53 -3.77
N ILE A 94 20.27 18.22 -3.55
CA ILE A 94 20.14 17.61 -2.22
C ILE A 94 21.51 17.59 -1.55
N HIS A 95 21.63 18.24 -0.40
CA HIS A 95 22.85 18.31 0.41
C HIS A 95 22.52 17.91 1.84
N GLY A 96 23.16 16.86 2.36
CA GLY A 96 23.01 16.44 3.75
C GLY A 96 21.60 16.00 4.17
N GLY A 97 20.73 15.64 3.22
CA GLY A 97 19.33 15.30 3.49
C GLY A 97 18.36 16.48 3.41
N ASN A 98 18.83 17.65 3.00
CA ASN A 98 18.03 18.86 2.76
C ASN A 98 18.14 19.26 1.28
N VAL A 99 17.12 19.96 0.78
CA VAL A 99 17.17 20.61 -0.53
C VAL A 99 17.76 22.01 -0.32
N VAL A 100 18.87 22.31 -0.99
CA VAL A 100 19.53 23.61 -0.88
C VAL A 100 19.52 24.27 -2.24
N VAL A 101 19.25 25.57 -2.26
CA VAL A 101 19.29 26.42 -3.46
C VAL A 101 19.91 27.76 -3.12
N ASN A 102 20.76 28.27 -4.01
CA ASN A 102 21.33 29.60 -3.88
C ASN A 102 20.72 30.54 -4.92
N ILE A 103 20.07 31.61 -4.46
CA ILE A 103 19.50 32.65 -5.30
C ILE A 103 20.62 33.56 -5.80
N THR A 104 20.59 33.91 -7.09
CA THR A 104 21.68 34.64 -7.73
C THR A 104 21.58 36.15 -7.50
N ASN A 105 20.36 36.65 -7.34
CA ASN A 105 20.07 38.06 -7.11
C ASN A 105 19.50 38.26 -5.71
N ALA A 106 20.20 39.05 -4.88
CA ALA A 106 19.77 39.35 -3.51
C ALA A 106 18.39 40.04 -3.43
N GLY A 107 18.00 40.79 -4.47
CA GLY A 107 16.69 41.43 -4.53
C GLY A 107 15.51 40.47 -4.75
N ASP A 108 15.79 39.24 -5.18
CA ASP A 108 14.78 38.21 -5.43
C ASP A 108 14.73 37.13 -4.33
N ALA A 109 15.60 37.23 -3.31
CA ALA A 109 15.70 36.23 -2.24
C ALA A 109 14.40 36.13 -1.41
N GLU A 110 13.81 37.28 -1.05
CA GLU A 110 12.56 37.33 -0.29
C GLU A 110 11.38 36.77 -1.10
N LYS A 111 11.33 37.07 -2.41
CA LYS A 111 10.32 36.49 -3.32
C LYS A 111 10.49 34.99 -3.49
N ALA A 112 11.73 34.52 -3.57
CA ALA A 112 12.05 33.10 -3.68
C ALA A 112 11.61 32.34 -2.42
N GLU A 113 11.85 32.93 -1.25
CA GLU A 113 11.40 32.39 0.03
C GLU A 113 9.88 32.28 0.06
N GLU A 114 9.14 33.35 -0.26
CA GLU A 114 7.67 33.34 -0.29
C GLU A 114 7.11 32.29 -1.27
N ALA A 115 7.71 32.17 -2.46
CA ALA A 115 7.29 31.19 -3.46
C ALA A 115 7.55 29.74 -3.00
N ILE A 116 8.66 29.49 -2.32
CA ILE A 116 9.00 28.18 -1.75
C ILE A 116 8.12 27.88 -0.53
N GLU A 117 7.81 28.88 0.28
CA GLU A 117 6.86 28.76 1.39
C GLU A 117 5.47 28.36 0.91
N ALA A 118 5.04 28.83 -0.26
CA ALA A 118 3.77 28.42 -0.87
C ALA A 118 3.74 26.93 -1.28
N LEU A 119 4.89 26.27 -1.43
CA LEU A 119 4.96 24.82 -1.65
C LEU A 119 4.70 24.01 -0.38
N SER A 120 4.89 24.62 0.80
CA SER A 120 4.62 23.92 2.05
C SER A 120 3.11 23.68 2.21
N SER A 121 2.79 22.47 2.65
CA SER A 121 1.44 22.07 2.99
C SER A 121 1.32 21.80 4.49
N ILE A 122 0.09 21.88 4.99
CA ILE A 122 -0.19 21.55 6.38
C ILE A 122 -0.32 20.04 6.49
N VAL A 123 0.55 19.43 7.28
CA VAL A 123 0.43 18.03 7.68
C VAL A 123 -0.22 17.96 9.06
N SER A 124 -1.13 17.00 9.24
CA SER A 124 -1.72 16.74 10.55
C SER A 124 -0.61 16.46 11.55
N GLY A 125 -0.57 17.29 12.60
CA GLY A 125 0.42 17.18 13.67
C GLY A 125 0.38 15.81 14.36
N ASN A 126 1.47 15.51 15.06
CA ASN A 126 1.64 14.28 15.83
C ASN A 126 0.44 14.01 16.77
N GLN A 127 0.20 12.73 17.14
CA GLN A 127 -0.85 12.34 18.11
C GLN A 127 -0.79 13.08 19.47
N PHE A 128 0.31 13.77 19.77
CA PHE A 128 0.53 14.52 21.00
C PHE A 128 0.41 16.05 20.84
N SER A 129 0.36 16.55 19.61
CA SER A 129 0.22 17.97 19.27
C SER A 129 -0.79 18.09 18.13
N THR A 130 -2.03 18.47 18.47
CA THR A 130 -3.09 18.76 17.50
C THR A 130 -2.86 20.06 16.72
N LEU A 131 -1.71 20.71 16.91
CA LEU A 131 -1.35 21.89 16.16
C LEU A 131 -0.93 21.48 14.73
N PRO A 132 -1.45 22.18 13.71
CA PRO A 132 -1.00 21.98 12.34
C PRO A 132 0.50 22.31 12.23
N GLU A 133 1.28 21.36 11.70
CA GLU A 133 2.71 21.54 11.44
C GLU A 133 2.91 21.65 9.93
N ARG A 134 3.86 22.50 9.50
CA ARG A 134 4.26 22.53 8.09
C ARG A 134 5.04 21.26 7.76
N ASP A 135 4.81 20.74 6.56
CA ASP A 135 5.57 19.60 6.05
C ASP A 135 7.03 19.93 5.74
N LEU A 136 7.29 21.18 5.38
CA LEU A 136 8.60 21.73 5.05
C LEU A 136 9.04 22.72 6.13
N LEU A 137 10.28 22.57 6.57
CA LEU A 137 11.00 23.53 7.38
C LEU A 137 11.96 24.28 6.44
N ILE A 138 11.75 25.58 6.32
CA ILE A 138 12.48 26.45 5.40
C ILE A 138 13.35 27.37 6.23
N GLU A 139 14.65 27.39 5.92
CA GLU A 139 15.64 28.23 6.57
C GLU A 139 16.35 29.05 5.49
N ALA A 140 16.18 30.36 5.52
CA ALA A 140 16.85 31.29 4.62
C ALA A 140 18.03 31.96 5.33
N GLU A 141 19.24 31.80 4.78
CA GLU A 141 20.45 32.49 5.22
C GLU A 141 20.97 33.36 4.06
N GLY A 142 20.49 34.61 4.02
CA GLY A 142 20.84 35.58 2.97
C GLY A 142 20.33 35.16 1.60
N GLN A 143 21.20 34.60 0.76
CA GLN A 143 20.86 34.13 -0.59
C GLN A 143 20.72 32.61 -0.69
N THR A 144 21.08 31.88 0.37
CA THR A 144 20.96 30.42 0.42
C THR A 144 19.68 30.05 1.15
N ILE A 145 18.83 29.26 0.50
CA ILE A 145 17.60 28.71 1.09
C ILE A 145 17.80 27.21 1.26
N SER A 146 17.65 26.74 2.49
CA SER A 146 17.67 25.33 2.88
C SER A 146 16.26 24.88 3.22
N ILE A 147 15.83 23.77 2.64
CA ILE A 147 14.50 23.21 2.81
C ILE A 147 14.68 21.78 3.33
N SER A 148 14.06 21.47 4.46
CA SER A 148 14.08 20.15 5.07
C SER A 148 12.67 19.64 5.33
N LEU A 149 12.51 18.32 5.37
CA LEU A 149 11.24 17.68 5.71
C LEU A 149 11.09 17.64 7.23
N SER A 150 9.93 18.08 7.74
CA SER A 150 9.59 17.92 9.15
C SER A 150 9.46 16.45 9.53
N ASP A 151 9.65 16.13 10.80
CA ASP A 151 9.51 14.76 11.29
C ASP A 151 8.07 14.26 11.17
N ALA A 152 7.09 15.16 11.30
CA ALA A 152 5.68 14.85 11.04
C ALA A 152 5.47 14.44 9.57
N ALA A 153 6.04 15.18 8.61
CA ALA A 153 5.94 14.84 7.19
C ALA A 153 6.59 13.48 6.87
N LYS A 154 7.76 13.19 7.43
CA LYS A 154 8.44 11.89 7.24
C LYS A 154 7.57 10.74 7.74
N ARG A 155 6.98 10.87 8.95
CA ARG A 155 6.10 9.84 9.52
C ARG A 155 4.82 9.67 8.70
N ALA A 156 4.17 10.77 8.34
CA ALA A 156 2.97 10.75 7.52
C ALA A 156 3.22 10.04 6.18
N ARG A 157 4.36 10.34 5.53
CA ARG A 157 4.75 9.69 4.27
C ARG A 157 4.95 8.18 4.43
N VAL A 158 5.65 7.76 5.48
CA VAL A 158 5.84 6.32 5.77
C VAL A 158 4.50 5.64 5.99
N GLN A 159 3.60 6.25 6.77
CA GLN A 159 2.27 5.71 7.03
C GLN A 159 1.43 5.59 5.75
N SER A 160 1.44 6.61 4.90
CA SER A 160 0.75 6.55 3.61
C SER A 160 1.29 5.45 2.70
N ALA A 161 2.62 5.28 2.66
CA ALA A 161 3.26 4.22 1.87
C ALA A 161 2.92 2.82 2.38
N VAL A 162 2.87 2.62 3.71
CA VAL A 162 2.39 1.37 4.33
C VAL A 162 0.97 1.09 3.91
N GLN A 163 0.07 2.08 4.03
CA GLN A 163 -1.34 1.90 3.69
C GLN A 163 -1.54 1.57 2.20
N GLN A 164 -0.82 2.25 1.32
CA GLN A 164 -0.84 1.98 -0.11
C GLN A 164 -0.32 0.57 -0.42
N SER A 165 0.74 0.14 0.24
CA SER A 165 1.29 -1.21 0.06
C SER A 165 0.30 -2.29 0.49
N ILE A 166 -0.37 -2.11 1.63
CA ILE A 166 -1.42 -3.01 2.11
C ILE A 166 -2.56 -3.09 1.08
N GLU A 167 -3.00 -1.95 0.55
CA GLU A 167 -4.10 -1.93 -0.41
C GLU A 167 -3.72 -2.59 -1.74
N ILE A 168 -2.48 -2.38 -2.22
CA ILE A 168 -1.97 -3.06 -3.41
C ILE A 168 -1.94 -4.58 -3.19
N VAL A 169 -1.42 -5.03 -2.04
CA VAL A 169 -1.35 -6.46 -1.72
C VAL A 169 -2.75 -7.05 -1.61
N ARG A 170 -3.68 -6.39 -0.90
CA ARG A 170 -5.08 -6.81 -0.79
C ARG A 170 -5.69 -7.01 -2.17
N ARG A 171 -5.63 -5.99 -3.03
CA ARG A 171 -6.21 -6.05 -4.38
C ARG A 171 -5.62 -7.19 -5.20
N ARG A 172 -4.31 -7.45 -5.09
CA ARG A 172 -3.65 -8.57 -5.78
C ARG A 172 -4.09 -9.94 -5.26
N ILE A 173 -4.36 -10.07 -3.96
CA ILE A 173 -4.88 -11.31 -3.39
C ILE A 173 -6.31 -11.53 -3.87
N ASP A 174 -7.16 -10.52 -3.78
CA ASP A 174 -8.57 -10.60 -4.23
C ASP A 174 -8.67 -10.93 -5.74
N GLU A 175 -7.74 -10.43 -6.56
CA GLU A 175 -7.62 -10.78 -7.98
C GLU A 175 -7.27 -12.26 -8.22
N LEU A 176 -6.63 -12.93 -7.25
CA LEU A 176 -6.18 -14.33 -7.35
C LEU A 176 -7.18 -15.33 -6.73
N GLY A 177 -8.16 -14.88 -5.93
CA GLY A 177 -9.25 -15.68 -5.36
C GLY A 177 -9.14 -15.87 -3.85
#